data_AF-A0A0B6YMJ9-F1
#
_entry.id   AF-A0A0B6YMJ9-F1
#
_cell.length_a   1.000
_cell.length_b   1.000
_cell.length_c   1.000
_cell.angle_alpha   90.00
_cell.angle_beta   90.00
_cell.angle_gamma   90.00
#
_symmetry.space_group_name_H-M   'P 1'
#
loop_
_entity.id
_entity.type
_entity.pdbx_description
1 polymer ?
#
loop_
_entity_poly.entity_id
_entity_poly.type
_entity_poly.pdbx_seq_one_letter_code
_entity_poly.pdbx_strand_id
1 'polypeptide(L)'
;QLSHQFKSSGLSVFNNNWSNIHDFTPIPDEDANFSYLPLEAKVEDFVPLPEGDEFQSMQIKVDEESSVVPQSLGRRGAFSNESCLVVFFHDGESTERAIKFLHTVKSHKPNSLLVQTKEVAMGPDDAQRVFGSSSYA
;
A
#
# COMPACT_ATOMS: atom_id res chain seq x y z
N GLN A 1 -8.10 13.22 10.00
CA GLN A 1 -7.02 13.38 11.00
C GLN A 1 -5.81 12.51 10.68
N LEU A 2 -5.98 11.21 10.44
CA LEU A 2 -4.88 10.28 10.18
C LEU A 2 -4.01 10.66 8.96
N SER A 3 -4.58 11.07 7.83
CA SER A 3 -3.79 11.51 6.67
C SER A 3 -2.87 12.70 6.98
N HIS A 4 -3.30 13.61 7.86
CA HIS A 4 -2.46 14.71 8.34
C HIS A 4 -1.34 14.20 9.25
N GLN A 5 -1.61 13.22 10.11
CA GLN A 5 -0.60 12.60 10.97
C GLN A 5 0.50 11.90 10.16
N PHE A 6 0.15 11.22 9.07
CA PHE A 6 1.13 10.68 8.11
C PHE A 6 2.02 11.78 7.54
N LYS A 7 1.41 12.85 7.02
CA LYS A 7 2.13 14.00 6.47
C LYS A 7 3.05 14.66 7.49
N SER A 8 2.57 14.91 8.71
CA SER A 8 3.37 15.55 9.77
C SER A 8 4.52 14.65 10.26
N SER A 9 4.39 13.33 10.10
CA SER A 9 5.44 12.37 10.45
C SER A 9 6.43 12.13 9.32
N GLY A 10 6.27 12.77 8.15
CA GLY A 10 7.11 12.54 6.98
C GLY A 10 6.92 11.15 6.37
N LEU A 11 5.80 10.47 6.65
CA LEU A 11 5.50 9.14 6.14
C LEU A 11 4.61 9.25 4.91
N SER A 12 5.06 8.66 3.79
CA SER A 12 4.23 8.48 2.61
C SER A 12 3.32 7.28 2.77
N VAL A 13 2.03 7.45 2.47
CA VAL A 13 1.03 6.37 2.44
C VAL A 13 1.31 5.34 1.33
N PHE A 14 2.12 5.72 0.33
CA PHE A 14 2.52 4.84 -0.78
C PHE A 14 3.83 4.09 -0.49
N ASN A 15 4.52 4.37 0.62
CA ASN A 15 5.77 3.69 0.98
C ASN A 15 5.54 2.66 2.08
N ASN A 16 4.93 1.53 1.72
CA ASN A 16 4.66 0.43 2.64
C ASN A 16 5.27 -0.88 2.12
N ASN A 17 6.12 -1.52 2.93
CA ASN A 17 6.80 -2.78 2.62
C ASN A 17 6.52 -3.85 3.69
N TRP A 18 5.28 -3.88 4.21
CA TRP A 18 4.86 -4.70 5.34
C TRP A 18 5.14 -6.20 5.20
N SER A 19 5.16 -6.74 3.97
CA SER A 19 5.29 -8.17 3.71
C SER A 19 6.73 -8.65 3.51
N ASN A 20 7.71 -7.76 3.28
CA ASN A 20 9.08 -8.19 2.97
C ASN A 20 9.90 -8.31 4.27
N ILE A 21 9.59 -9.35 5.05
CA ILE A 21 10.20 -9.61 6.35
C ILE A 21 11.56 -10.27 6.13
N HIS A 22 12.57 -9.78 6.84
CA HIS A 22 13.88 -10.42 6.93
C HIS A 22 13.98 -11.14 8.27
N ASP A 23 14.17 -12.46 8.23
CA ASP A 23 14.44 -13.28 9.40
C ASP A 23 15.96 -13.40 9.58
N PHE A 24 16.48 -12.83 10.67
CA PHE A 24 17.90 -12.89 11.01
C PHE A 24 18.31 -14.27 11.59
N THR A 25 17.35 -15.10 11.98
CA THR A 25 17.57 -16.39 12.65
C THR A 25 16.68 -17.48 12.05
N PRO A 26 16.80 -17.76 10.74
CA PRO A 26 16.02 -18.82 10.12
C PRO A 26 16.42 -20.18 10.72
N ILE A 27 15.43 -21.02 10.98
CA ILE A 27 15.65 -22.39 11.44
C ILE A 27 15.87 -23.26 10.19
N PRO A 28 17.05 -23.90 10.02
CA PRO A 28 17.29 -24.75 8.87
C PRO A 28 16.26 -25.87 8.78
N ASP A 29 15.81 -26.17 7.57
CA ASP A 29 14.85 -27.24 7.26
C ASP A 29 13.44 -27.08 7.87
N GLU A 30 13.12 -25.90 8.43
CA GLU A 30 11.77 -25.54 8.90
C GLU A 30 11.13 -24.43 8.05
N ASP A 31 9.81 -24.30 8.18
CA ASP A 31 9.07 -23.18 7.61
C ASP A 31 9.53 -21.84 8.23
N ALA A 32 9.23 -20.73 7.55
CA ALA A 32 9.58 -19.40 8.05
C ALA A 32 8.97 -19.14 9.44
N ASN A 33 9.74 -18.49 10.32
CA ASN A 33 9.28 -18.08 11.67
C ASN A 33 8.16 -17.03 11.65
N PHE A 34 7.73 -16.60 10.46
CA PHE A 34 6.67 -15.66 10.25
C PHE A 34 5.74 -16.16 9.16
N SER A 35 4.50 -15.73 9.23
CA SER A 35 3.50 -15.93 8.18
C SER A 35 2.68 -14.66 8.02
N TYR A 36 1.88 -14.60 6.95
CA TYR A 36 0.96 -13.51 6.75
C TYR A 36 -0.42 -13.88 7.30
N LEU A 37 -1.13 -12.89 7.86
CA LEU A 37 -2.55 -13.07 8.21
C LEU A 37 -3.38 -13.49 6.98
N PRO A 38 -4.50 -14.21 7.13
CA PRO A 38 -5.44 -14.47 6.05
C PRO A 38 -5.89 -13.18 5.33
N LEU A 39 -6.23 -13.24 4.04
CA LEU A 39 -6.69 -12.06 3.29
C LEU A 39 -8.07 -11.59 3.77
N GLU A 40 -8.88 -12.54 4.27
CA GLU A 40 -10.24 -12.36 4.76
C GLU A 40 -10.27 -11.97 6.24
N ALA A 41 -9.10 -11.84 6.88
CA ALA A 41 -8.97 -11.43 8.27
C ALA A 41 -9.56 -10.02 8.45
N LYS A 42 -10.49 -9.88 9.40
CA LYS A 42 -11.05 -8.57 9.74
C LYS A 42 -10.13 -7.89 10.74
N VAL A 43 -9.90 -6.59 10.55
CA VAL A 43 -9.06 -5.78 11.46
C VAL A 43 -9.57 -5.89 12.91
N GLU A 44 -10.88 -5.87 13.09
CA GLU A 44 -11.55 -5.89 14.40
C GLU A 44 -11.33 -7.20 15.17
N ASP A 45 -11.04 -8.31 14.48
CA ASP A 45 -10.74 -9.60 15.13
C ASP A 45 -9.38 -9.57 15.85
N PHE A 46 -8.50 -8.64 15.49
CA PHE A 46 -7.15 -8.49 16.05
C PHE A 46 -6.97 -7.19 16.83
N VAL A 47 -7.63 -6.11 16.39
CA VAL A 47 -7.56 -4.78 16.97
C VAL A 47 -8.99 -4.26 17.13
N PRO A 48 -9.64 -4.51 18.28
CA PRO A 48 -11.00 -4.03 18.51
C PRO A 48 -11.05 -2.50 18.56
N LEU A 49 -12.17 -1.93 18.14
CA LEU A 49 -12.39 -0.50 18.26
C LEU A 49 -12.45 -0.09 19.74
N PRO A 50 -11.83 1.03 20.12
CA PRO A 50 -11.89 1.50 21.49
C PRO A 50 -13.33 1.84 21.89
N GLU A 51 -13.74 1.35 23.07
CA GLU A 51 -15.01 1.66 23.69
C GLU A 51 -14.87 2.87 24.63
N GLY A 52 -15.92 3.67 24.77
CA GLY A 52 -15.92 4.85 25.66
C GLY A 52 -16.31 6.14 24.93
N ASP A 53 -17.01 7.03 25.64
CA ASP A 53 -17.48 8.30 25.08
C ASP A 53 -16.32 9.21 24.67
N GLU A 54 -15.16 9.10 25.32
CA GLU A 54 -13.96 9.87 24.99
C GLU A 54 -13.42 9.62 23.57
N PHE A 55 -13.70 8.45 22.98
CA PHE A 55 -13.24 8.06 21.66
C PHE A 55 -14.26 8.32 20.55
N GLN A 56 -15.51 8.65 20.88
CA GLN A 56 -16.58 8.87 19.89
C GLN A 56 -16.24 9.97 18.87
N SER A 57 -15.49 10.98 19.29
CA SER A 57 -15.06 12.08 18.42
C SER A 57 -14.09 11.65 17.31
N MET A 58 -13.43 10.49 17.45
CA MET A 58 -12.40 10.02 16.51
C MET A 58 -12.96 9.45 15.20
N GLN A 59 -14.24 9.03 15.18
CA GLN A 59 -14.92 8.48 13.99
C GLN A 59 -14.09 7.41 13.25
N ILE A 60 -13.54 6.44 14.01
CA ILE A 60 -12.64 5.42 13.47
C ILE A 60 -13.41 4.50 12.51
N LYS A 61 -12.80 4.25 11.35
CA LYS A 61 -13.25 3.27 10.38
C LYS A 61 -12.11 2.31 10.06
N VAL A 62 -12.47 1.05 9.85
CA VAL A 62 -11.53 -0.07 9.63
C VAL A 62 -11.82 -0.82 8.33
N ASP A 63 -12.78 -0.32 7.54
CA ASP A 63 -13.04 -0.85 6.21
C ASP A 63 -11.93 -0.44 5.24
N GLU A 64 -11.72 -1.27 4.22
CA GLU A 64 -10.66 -1.06 3.25
C GLU A 64 -10.86 0.22 2.41
N GLU A 65 -12.10 0.63 2.16
CA GLU A 65 -12.41 1.79 1.32
C GLU A 65 -12.04 3.11 1.99
N SER A 66 -12.14 3.18 3.33
CA SER A 66 -11.77 4.35 4.12
C SER A 66 -10.31 4.35 4.58
N SER A 67 -9.55 3.28 4.29
CA SER A 67 -8.15 3.18 4.67
C SER A 67 -7.31 4.30 4.05
N VAL A 68 -6.54 4.98 4.89
CA VAL A 68 -5.58 6.01 4.45
C VAL A 68 -4.38 5.40 3.70
N VAL A 69 -4.04 4.14 4.01
CA VAL A 69 -2.97 3.39 3.34
C VAL A 69 -3.61 2.41 2.37
N PRO A 70 -3.30 2.48 1.06
CA PRO A 70 -3.82 1.52 0.09
C PRO A 70 -3.47 0.08 0.46
N GLN A 71 -4.49 -0.80 0.51
CA GLN A 71 -4.27 -2.20 0.82
C GLN A 71 -3.57 -2.89 -0.36
N SER A 72 -2.33 -3.29 -0.14
CA SER A 72 -1.48 -3.94 -1.15
C SER A 72 -1.20 -5.39 -0.78
N LEU A 73 -1.06 -6.26 -1.79
CA LEU A 73 -0.74 -7.67 -1.59
C LEU A 73 0.72 -7.89 -1.18
N GLY A 74 1.62 -6.98 -1.51
CA GLY A 74 3.04 -7.11 -1.24
C GLY A 74 3.62 -8.37 -1.88
N ARG A 75 4.26 -9.21 -1.05
CA ARG A 75 4.88 -10.49 -1.45
C ARG A 75 3.95 -11.70 -1.35
N ARG A 76 2.64 -11.50 -1.14
CA ARG A 76 1.67 -12.58 -1.30
C ARG A 76 1.72 -13.10 -2.74
N GLY A 77 1.45 -14.39 -2.92
CA GLY A 77 1.52 -15.03 -4.23
C GLY A 77 0.67 -14.29 -5.27
N ALA A 78 1.25 -14.09 -6.46
CA ALA A 78 0.53 -13.48 -7.56
C ALA A 78 -0.48 -14.48 -8.15
N PHE A 79 -1.70 -14.03 -8.40
CA PHE A 79 -2.74 -14.83 -9.06
C PHE A 79 -2.63 -14.80 -10.59
N SER A 80 -1.66 -14.05 -11.12
CA SER A 80 -1.36 -13.87 -12.54
C SER A 80 0.12 -13.56 -12.74
N ASN A 81 0.64 -13.85 -13.94
CA ASN A 81 1.97 -13.43 -14.40
C ASN A 81 1.94 -12.06 -15.13
N GLU A 82 0.77 -11.49 -15.34
CA GLU A 82 0.61 -10.16 -15.93
C GLU A 82 0.86 -9.07 -14.88
N SER A 83 1.58 -8.02 -15.26
CA SER A 83 1.87 -6.88 -14.38
C SER A 83 1.72 -5.58 -15.15
N CYS A 84 1.23 -4.55 -14.46
CA CYS A 84 1.06 -3.20 -15.02
C CYS A 84 1.69 -2.19 -14.07
N LEU A 85 2.61 -1.38 -14.59
CA LEU A 85 3.18 -0.24 -13.88
C LEU A 85 2.43 1.02 -14.27
N VAL A 86 1.99 1.79 -13.28
CA VAL A 86 1.39 3.12 -13.47
C VAL A 86 2.19 4.11 -12.66
N VAL A 87 2.62 5.20 -13.30
CA VAL A 87 3.41 6.26 -12.66
C VAL A 87 2.64 7.57 -12.72
N PHE A 88 2.58 8.26 -11.58
CA PHE A 88 2.02 9.59 -11.47
C PHE A 88 3.14 10.56 -11.12
N PHE A 89 3.48 11.46 -12.04
CA PHE A 89 4.45 12.51 -11.79
C PHE A 89 3.85 13.58 -10.87
N HIS A 90 4.68 14.13 -9.99
CA HIS A 90 4.27 15.16 -9.06
C HIS A 90 3.93 16.47 -9.79
N ASP A 91 2.71 16.95 -9.58
CA ASP A 91 2.20 18.21 -10.12
C ASP A 91 1.28 18.94 -9.12
N GLY A 92 1.37 18.57 -7.83
CA GLY A 92 0.51 19.08 -6.76
C GLY A 92 -0.76 18.25 -6.52
N GLU A 93 -1.26 17.52 -7.51
CA GLU A 93 -2.51 16.73 -7.41
C GLU A 93 -2.30 15.22 -7.62
N SER A 94 -1.07 14.80 -7.91
CA SER A 94 -0.70 13.41 -8.20
C SER A 94 -1.18 12.39 -7.16
N THR A 95 -1.15 12.74 -5.88
CA THR A 95 -1.62 11.88 -4.78
C THR A 95 -3.13 11.59 -4.87
N GLU A 96 -3.94 12.61 -5.09
CA GLU A 96 -5.39 12.45 -5.23
C GLU A 96 -5.73 11.61 -6.46
N ARG A 97 -5.04 11.87 -7.58
CA ARG A 97 -5.24 11.08 -8.81
C ARG A 97 -4.83 9.63 -8.64
N ALA A 98 -3.72 9.35 -7.95
CA ALA A 98 -3.30 7.98 -7.67
C ALA A 98 -4.35 7.23 -6.83
N ILE A 99 -4.86 7.85 -5.75
CA ILE A 99 -5.92 7.27 -4.91
C ILE A 99 -7.19 7.03 -5.73
N LYS A 100 -7.64 8.03 -6.49
CA LYS A 100 -8.81 7.91 -7.37
C LYS A 100 -8.65 6.80 -8.41
N PHE A 101 -7.46 6.66 -8.98
CA PHE A 101 -7.16 5.58 -9.91
C PHE A 101 -7.27 4.22 -9.24
N LEU A 102 -6.70 4.05 -8.04
CA LEU A 102 -6.77 2.79 -7.29
C LEU A 102 -8.23 2.40 -6.97
N HIS A 103 -9.05 3.34 -6.49
CA HIS A 103 -10.48 3.08 -6.27
C HIS A 103 -11.20 2.70 -7.58
N THR A 104 -10.87 3.37 -8.68
CA THR A 104 -11.47 3.11 -9.99
C THR A 104 -11.13 1.71 -10.49
N VAL A 105 -9.85 1.31 -10.41
CA VAL A 105 -9.38 -0.03 -10.79
C VAL A 105 -10.05 -1.09 -9.94
N LYS A 106 -10.07 -0.91 -8.63
CA LYS A 106 -10.71 -1.86 -7.71
C LYS A 106 -12.20 -2.04 -8.01
N SER A 107 -12.91 -0.95 -8.30
CA SER A 107 -14.34 -0.97 -8.59
C SER A 107 -14.68 -1.59 -9.95
N HIS A 108 -13.92 -1.29 -11.01
CA HIS A 108 -14.23 -1.73 -12.38
C HIS A 108 -13.53 -3.02 -12.79
N LYS A 109 -12.45 -3.39 -12.11
CA LYS A 109 -11.61 -4.56 -12.38
C LYS A 109 -11.23 -5.26 -11.07
N PRO A 110 -12.17 -6.00 -10.44
CA PRO A 110 -11.93 -6.66 -9.15
C PRO A 110 -10.79 -7.70 -9.19
N ASN A 111 -10.48 -8.24 -10.37
CA ASN A 111 -9.38 -9.19 -10.57
C ASN A 111 -8.01 -8.49 -10.76
N SER A 112 -7.98 -7.16 -10.87
CA SER A 112 -6.75 -6.39 -10.90
C SER A 112 -6.37 -5.99 -9.48
N LEU A 113 -5.29 -6.59 -8.98
CA LEU A 113 -4.90 -6.49 -7.59
C LEU A 113 -3.72 -5.51 -7.43
N LEU A 114 -3.78 -4.68 -6.40
CA LEU A 114 -2.69 -3.79 -6.06
C LEU A 114 -1.54 -4.58 -5.43
N VAL A 115 -0.45 -4.77 -6.17
CA VAL A 115 0.74 -5.49 -5.66
C VAL A 115 1.53 -4.61 -4.70
N GLN A 116 1.93 -3.42 -5.13
CA GLN A 116 2.77 -2.52 -4.36
C GLN A 116 2.59 -1.07 -4.83
N THR A 117 2.87 -0.12 -3.94
CA THR A 117 2.99 1.30 -4.28
C THR A 117 4.38 1.82 -3.87
N LYS A 118 4.79 2.94 -4.45
CA LYS A 118 6.04 3.63 -4.10
C LYS A 118 5.93 5.11 -4.39
N GLU A 119 6.42 5.93 -3.47
CA GLU A 119 6.69 7.36 -3.69
C GLU A 119 8.19 7.59 -3.57
N VAL A 120 8.80 8.07 -4.65
CA VAL A 120 10.26 8.21 -4.74
C VAL A 120 10.60 9.37 -5.68
N ALA A 121 11.71 10.07 -5.37
CA ALA A 121 12.31 10.99 -6.31
C ALA A 121 12.95 10.18 -7.45
N MET A 122 12.62 10.52 -8.69
CA MET A 122 13.12 9.84 -9.88
C MET A 122 14.06 10.77 -10.62
N GLY A 123 15.33 10.37 -10.77
CA GLY A 123 16.28 11.12 -11.60
C GLY A 123 16.12 10.81 -13.10
N PRO A 124 16.76 11.57 -14.00
CA PRO A 124 16.76 11.33 -15.43
C PRO A 124 17.16 9.89 -15.82
N ASP A 125 18.21 9.35 -15.18
CA ASP A 125 18.70 8.00 -15.44
C ASP A 125 17.72 6.92 -14.96
N ASP A 126 16.99 7.18 -13.87
CA ASP A 126 15.94 6.28 -13.39
C ASP A 126 14.76 6.27 -14.37
N ALA A 127 14.33 7.46 -14.82
CA ALA A 127 13.25 7.61 -15.79
C ALA A 127 13.58 6.90 -17.11
N GLN A 128 14.80 7.11 -17.64
CA GLN A 128 15.24 6.42 -18.84
C GLN A 128 15.25 4.90 -18.66
N ARG A 129 15.69 4.39 -17.50
CA ARG A 129 15.72 2.96 -17.21
C ARG A 129 14.32 2.35 -17.13
N VAL A 130 13.37 3.05 -16.52
CA VAL A 130 12.01 2.56 -16.30
C VAL A 130 11.15 2.67 -17.56
N PHE A 131 11.23 3.78 -18.28
CA PHE A 131 10.38 4.06 -19.44
C PHE A 131 11.03 3.73 -20.78
N GLY A 132 12.32 3.43 -20.81
CA GLY A 132 13.08 3.15 -22.04
C GLY A 132 13.24 4.36 -22.97
N SER A 133 12.96 5.58 -22.48
CA SER A 133 12.99 6.82 -23.25
C SER A 133 13.45 7.99 -22.40
N SER A 134 14.13 8.95 -23.03
CA SER A 134 14.51 10.24 -22.42
C SER A 134 13.38 11.27 -22.40
N SER A 135 12.18 10.93 -22.89
CA SER A 135 11.03 11.85 -22.92
C SER A 135 10.50 12.24 -21.53
N TYR A 136 10.89 11.49 -20.50
CA TYR A 136 10.45 11.69 -19.11
C TYR A 136 11.61 12.07 -18.18
N ALA A 137 12.76 12.41 -18.76
CA ALA A 137 13.96 12.88 -18.06
C ALA A 137 13.89 14.36 -17.70
#